data_AF-A0A9D3ZGX5-F1
#
_entry.id   AF-A0A9D3ZGX5-F1
#
_cell.length_a   1.000
_cell.length_b   1.000
_cell.length_c   1.000
_cell.angle_alpha   90.00
_cell.angle_beta   90.00
_cell.angle_gamma   90.00
#
_symmetry.space_group_name_H-M   'P 1'
#
loop_
_entity.id
_entity.type
_entity.pdbx_description
1 polymer ?
#
loop_
_entity_poly.entity_id
_entity_poly.type
_entity_poly.pdbx_seq_one_letter_code
_entity_poly.pdbx_strand_id
1 'polypeptide(L)'
;MMSDASKKKAAQKKADNGVDNISDGDSALQISDRTCTGDLCSHPVSRDIRIAPPPAIPNQAPNRTDLARIADSLEDEYQIGFTRHRPRCHQRYTVLRSNELFNRLCVLYFNHFQATYRSFNSTIEAFDVPAEAPQGTTQLHYAVACYISSFFWDLYVSICKSVNKLCHTTLLRYYSVEQHYSQDRHDPFLHHLLSVIKLTHLFGSLEDVLFIPLICNNVNFNNAANPFSIARFIMNEHLVQGLLDCMDAKNSKWRTVPLPHETLGRPFWLLDWRLNQAYAWFPQEGHFSKEDLIAAQILGIPCTPRLGPCDVDDWQFFAGNALPAQLNVANYERATPRRFYGAAEYHTIAHRQWLVPQAIIEGCAHAGSKRPQPEPSSSSGGPGNMEITPAVEPQQQQQQQPPTPPRLTSFYQYQLTDWCYHGLVVFRLSEQKQNEAFRSFLFTGSG
;
A
#
# COMPACT_ATOMS: atom_id res chain seq x y z
N MET A 1 -26.48 -53.78 27.76
CA MET A 1 -26.72 -55.10 27.15
C MET A 1 -27.39 -54.87 25.80
N MET A 2 -26.74 -55.37 24.74
CA MET A 2 -27.18 -55.61 23.34
C MET A 2 -27.82 -54.46 22.54
N SER A 3 -27.17 -53.88 21.51
CA SER A 3 -26.91 -54.39 20.12
C SER A 3 -28.21 -54.74 19.38
N ASP A 4 -28.54 -54.15 18.23
CA ASP A 4 -27.85 -54.44 16.96
C ASP A 4 -27.88 -53.36 15.88
N ALA A 5 -26.83 -53.42 15.07
CA ALA A 5 -26.61 -52.70 13.82
C ALA A 5 -27.14 -53.51 12.61
N SER A 6 -27.37 -52.84 11.48
CA SER A 6 -27.32 -53.50 10.17
C SER A 6 -26.73 -52.59 9.09
N LYS A 7 -25.85 -53.22 8.29
CA LYS A 7 -24.84 -52.68 7.37
C LYS A 7 -25.36 -52.51 5.93
N LYS A 8 -24.78 -51.52 5.25
CA LYS A 8 -24.25 -51.47 3.85
C LYS A 8 -25.09 -52.00 2.67
N LYS A 9 -25.18 -51.17 1.61
CA LYS A 9 -24.50 -51.47 0.33
C LYS A 9 -24.33 -50.23 -0.57
N ALA A 10 -23.10 -50.05 -1.04
CA ALA A 10 -22.71 -49.18 -2.13
C ALA A 10 -22.98 -49.84 -3.48
N ALA A 11 -23.25 -49.05 -4.52
CA ALA A 11 -23.16 -49.47 -5.91
C ALA A 11 -22.39 -48.42 -6.72
N GLN A 12 -21.21 -48.82 -7.15
CA GLN A 12 -20.32 -48.17 -8.10
C GLN A 12 -20.55 -48.86 -9.46
N LYS A 13 -20.77 -48.12 -10.55
CA LYS A 13 -20.59 -48.66 -11.90
C LYS A 13 -20.03 -47.61 -12.85
N LYS A 14 -19.11 -48.10 -13.68
CA LYS A 14 -18.08 -47.46 -14.49
C LYS A 14 -18.60 -46.68 -15.71
N ALA A 15 -17.71 -45.80 -16.17
CA ALA A 15 -17.66 -45.12 -17.45
C ALA A 15 -17.66 -46.06 -18.66
N ASP A 16 -18.12 -45.53 -19.80
CA ASP A 16 -17.66 -45.91 -21.14
C ASP A 16 -17.62 -44.67 -22.06
N ASN A 17 -16.63 -44.65 -22.96
CA ASN A 17 -16.24 -43.55 -23.85
C ASN A 17 -17.07 -43.50 -25.14
N GLY A 18 -17.09 -42.33 -25.83
CA GLY A 18 -17.25 -42.32 -27.30
C GLY A 18 -18.02 -41.14 -27.92
N VAL A 19 -17.27 -40.09 -28.27
CA VAL A 19 -17.39 -39.06 -29.33
C VAL A 19 -18.48 -39.25 -30.41
N ASP A 20 -19.22 -38.17 -30.73
CA ASP A 20 -19.51 -37.77 -32.12
C ASP A 20 -19.83 -36.27 -32.30
N ASN A 21 -19.57 -35.81 -33.52
CA ASN A 21 -19.11 -34.48 -33.92
C ASN A 21 -20.13 -33.32 -33.93
N ILE A 22 -19.62 -32.11 -33.69
CA ILE A 22 -20.26 -30.82 -33.99
C ILE A 22 -19.66 -30.28 -35.30
N SER A 23 -20.50 -30.01 -36.30
CA SER A 23 -20.22 -29.06 -37.37
C SER A 23 -21.50 -28.40 -37.87
N ASP A 24 -21.31 -27.20 -38.44
CA ASP A 24 -22.24 -26.26 -39.09
C ASP A 24 -22.80 -25.20 -38.12
N GLY A 25 -22.67 -23.88 -38.31
CA GLY A 25 -22.29 -23.09 -39.48
C GLY A 25 -23.27 -21.91 -39.61
N ASP A 26 -22.73 -20.69 -39.56
CA ASP A 26 -23.31 -19.38 -39.98
C ASP A 26 -24.55 -18.78 -39.30
N SER A 27 -24.34 -17.62 -38.64
CA SER A 27 -25.15 -16.40 -38.86
C SER A 27 -24.36 -15.14 -38.46
N ALA A 28 -24.20 -14.26 -39.44
CA ALA A 28 -23.41 -13.04 -39.43
C ALA A 28 -23.97 -11.93 -38.52
N LEU A 29 -23.08 -11.21 -37.84
CA LEU A 29 -23.34 -9.87 -37.30
C LEU A 29 -22.47 -8.86 -38.06
N GLN A 30 -23.11 -8.13 -38.99
CA GLN A 30 -22.54 -6.99 -39.69
C GLN A 30 -22.34 -5.82 -38.72
N ILE A 31 -21.11 -5.36 -38.55
CA ILE A 31 -20.81 -4.05 -37.94
C ILE A 31 -20.65 -3.08 -39.11
N SER A 32 -21.59 -2.14 -39.23
CA SER A 32 -21.60 -1.12 -40.28
C SER A 32 -20.57 -0.02 -40.01
N ASP A 33 -19.76 0.28 -41.02
CA ASP A 33 -18.91 1.46 -41.12
C ASP A 33 -19.70 2.76 -40.93
N ARG A 34 -19.28 3.58 -39.96
CA ARG A 34 -19.58 5.01 -39.95
C ARG A 34 -18.29 5.81 -39.95
N THR A 35 -18.04 6.38 -41.12
CA THR A 35 -17.12 7.45 -41.46
C THR A 35 -17.18 8.64 -40.49
N CYS A 36 -16.03 8.99 -39.91
CA CYS A 36 -15.74 10.33 -39.39
C CYS A 36 -14.47 10.85 -40.07
N THR A 37 -14.66 11.56 -41.18
CA THR A 37 -13.65 12.46 -41.77
C THR A 37 -13.57 13.74 -40.96
N GLY A 38 -12.37 14.08 -40.48
CA GLY A 38 -12.06 15.35 -39.83
C GLY A 38 -10.54 15.52 -39.74
N ASP A 39 -9.99 16.22 -40.73
CA ASP A 39 -8.58 16.60 -40.87
C ASP A 39 -7.99 17.22 -39.60
N LEU A 40 -6.80 16.72 -39.21
CA LEU A 40 -5.84 17.49 -38.41
C LEU A 40 -4.51 17.54 -39.16
N CYS A 41 -4.17 18.75 -39.60
CA CYS A 41 -2.95 19.09 -40.31
C CYS A 41 -1.69 18.91 -39.43
N SER A 42 -0.74 18.16 -39.99
CA SER A 42 0.71 18.44 -40.05
C SER A 42 1.55 18.61 -38.78
N HIS A 43 2.22 17.54 -38.37
CA HIS A 43 3.64 17.57 -38.01
C HIS A 43 4.40 16.55 -38.89
N PRO A 44 5.52 16.93 -39.54
CA PRO A 44 6.26 16.04 -40.42
C PRO A 44 7.31 15.22 -39.62
N VAL A 45 7.42 13.95 -39.99
CA VAL A 45 8.48 12.99 -39.62
C VAL A 45 8.38 12.38 -38.22
N SER A 46 7.26 11.70 -37.92
CA SER A 46 7.35 10.47 -37.15
C SER A 46 7.80 9.38 -38.12
N ARG A 47 9.04 8.88 -37.98
CA ARG A 47 9.42 7.64 -38.66
C ARG A 47 8.46 6.57 -38.15
N ASP A 48 7.63 6.06 -39.05
CA ASP A 48 6.83 4.86 -38.88
C ASP A 48 7.74 3.73 -38.39
N ILE A 49 7.88 3.57 -37.06
CA ILE A 49 8.23 2.28 -36.49
C ILE A 49 6.95 1.48 -36.60
N ARG A 50 6.72 0.89 -37.78
CA ARG A 50 5.80 -0.24 -37.89
C ARG A 50 6.38 -1.31 -37.00
N ILE A 51 5.87 -1.41 -35.77
CA ILE A 51 6.02 -2.62 -34.97
C ILE A 51 5.32 -3.67 -35.82
N ALA A 52 6.11 -4.44 -36.57
CA ALA A 52 5.58 -5.59 -37.25
C ALA A 52 4.89 -6.42 -36.17
N PRO A 53 3.62 -6.81 -36.36
CA PRO A 53 3.02 -7.79 -35.48
C PRO A 53 3.99 -8.98 -35.41
N PRO A 54 4.20 -9.56 -34.22
CA PRO A 54 5.04 -10.74 -34.10
C PRO A 54 4.63 -11.73 -35.19
N PRO A 55 5.59 -12.36 -35.89
CA PRO A 55 5.29 -13.23 -37.01
C PRO A 55 4.18 -14.18 -36.58
N ALA A 56 3.08 -14.21 -37.34
CA ALA A 56 1.96 -15.07 -37.04
C ALA A 56 2.51 -16.49 -36.84
N ILE A 57 2.25 -17.05 -35.65
CA ILE A 57 2.64 -18.42 -35.34
C ILE A 57 2.04 -19.28 -36.47
N PRO A 58 2.84 -20.09 -37.17
CA PRO A 58 2.34 -20.92 -38.25
C PRO A 58 1.11 -21.70 -37.77
N ASN A 59 -0.02 -21.56 -38.46
CA ASN A 59 -1.28 -22.29 -38.18
C ASN A 59 -1.18 -23.81 -38.38
N GLN A 60 0.04 -24.36 -38.52
CA GLN A 60 0.25 -25.78 -38.38
C GLN A 60 0.19 -26.09 -36.90
N ALA A 61 -0.99 -26.40 -36.37
CA ALA A 61 -1.14 -26.88 -35.01
C ALA A 61 -0.28 -28.15 -34.83
N PRO A 62 0.90 -28.08 -34.17
CA PRO A 62 1.49 -29.30 -33.66
C PRO A 62 0.52 -29.78 -32.58
N ASN A 63 0.32 -31.10 -32.40
CA ASN A 63 -0.62 -31.66 -31.42
C ASN A 63 -0.62 -30.86 -30.12
N ARG A 64 -1.59 -29.94 -29.98
CA ARG A 64 -1.57 -28.90 -28.95
C ARG A 64 -1.70 -29.53 -27.56
N THR A 65 -2.36 -30.68 -27.52
CA THR A 65 -2.46 -31.62 -26.40
C THR A 65 -1.15 -32.30 -26.04
N ASP A 66 -0.30 -32.64 -27.00
CA ASP A 66 1.01 -33.27 -26.71
C ASP A 66 2.00 -32.24 -26.22
N LEU A 67 2.02 -31.03 -26.79
CA LEU A 67 2.85 -29.94 -26.29
C LEU A 67 2.42 -29.46 -24.89
N ALA A 68 1.11 -29.39 -24.62
CA ALA A 68 0.61 -29.09 -23.29
C ALA A 68 1.03 -30.17 -22.28
N ARG A 69 0.87 -31.46 -22.62
CA ARG A 69 1.31 -32.58 -21.77
C ARG A 69 2.83 -32.57 -21.54
N ILE A 70 3.62 -32.21 -22.55
CA ILE A 70 5.07 -32.04 -22.41
C ILE A 70 5.38 -30.86 -21.50
N ALA A 71 4.72 -29.72 -21.67
CA ALA A 71 4.89 -28.56 -20.79
C ALA A 71 4.54 -28.90 -19.34
N ASP A 72 3.40 -29.55 -19.10
CA ASP A 72 2.98 -30.02 -17.77
C ASP A 72 4.03 -30.97 -17.17
N SER A 73 4.51 -31.96 -17.95
CA SER A 73 5.56 -32.89 -17.51
C SER A 73 6.88 -32.20 -17.20
N LEU A 74 7.26 -31.19 -17.98
CA LEU A 74 8.50 -30.43 -17.77
C LEU A 74 8.37 -29.46 -16.60
N GLU A 75 7.19 -28.90 -16.34
CA GLU A 75 6.89 -28.10 -15.14
C GLU A 75 6.91 -28.99 -13.88
N ASP A 76 6.28 -30.18 -13.93
CA ASP A 76 6.28 -31.19 -12.85
C ASP A 76 7.70 -31.68 -12.51
N GLU A 77 8.55 -31.85 -13.53
CA GLU A 77 9.96 -32.22 -13.38
C GLU A 77 10.88 -31.02 -13.05
N TYR A 78 10.33 -29.82 -12.89
CA TYR A 78 11.07 -28.56 -12.66
C TYR A 78 12.12 -28.23 -13.75
N GLN A 79 11.97 -28.79 -14.95
CA GLN A 79 12.87 -28.53 -16.09
C GLN A 79 12.54 -27.19 -16.77
N ILE A 80 11.27 -26.81 -16.78
CA ILE A 80 10.80 -25.49 -17.22
C ILE A 80 9.97 -24.85 -16.12
N GLY A 81 9.96 -23.52 -16.08
CA GLY A 81 9.25 -22.76 -15.05
C GLY A 81 9.98 -21.47 -14.71
N PHE A 82 9.47 -20.74 -13.70
CA PHE A 82 10.08 -19.49 -13.26
C PHE A 82 10.86 -19.69 -11.96
N THR A 83 12.18 -19.76 -12.05
CA THR A 83 13.05 -19.76 -10.88
C THR A 83 13.35 -18.33 -10.43
N ARG A 84 12.90 -17.95 -9.23
CA ARG A 84 13.23 -16.65 -8.63
C ARG A 84 14.53 -16.78 -7.81
N HIS A 85 15.62 -16.19 -8.30
CA HIS A 85 16.97 -16.29 -7.70
C HIS A 85 17.16 -15.67 -6.29
N ARG A 86 16.11 -15.12 -5.66
CA ARG A 86 16.16 -14.66 -4.28
C ARG A 86 14.88 -15.11 -3.56
N PRO A 87 14.94 -15.82 -2.42
CA PRO A 87 13.81 -15.91 -1.53
C PRO A 87 13.55 -14.49 -1.01
N ARG A 88 12.63 -13.77 -1.66
CA ARG A 88 12.15 -12.48 -1.15
C ARG A 88 11.54 -12.77 0.22
N CYS A 89 11.64 -11.82 1.15
CA CYS A 89 10.96 -11.94 2.43
C CYS A 89 9.52 -12.36 2.16
N HIS A 90 9.15 -13.58 2.58
CA HIS A 90 7.80 -14.13 2.40
C HIS A 90 6.74 -13.28 3.12
N GLN A 91 7.17 -12.29 3.90
CA GLN A 91 6.37 -11.40 4.71
C GLN A 91 6.79 -9.95 4.50
N ARG A 92 5.79 -9.08 4.31
CA ARG A 92 5.94 -7.63 4.28
C ARG A 92 5.10 -7.06 5.42
N TYR A 93 5.72 -6.21 6.22
CA TYR A 93 5.03 -5.51 7.30
C TYR A 93 4.63 -4.13 6.80
N THR A 94 3.35 -3.81 6.89
CA THR A 94 2.81 -2.55 6.38
C THR A 94 2.10 -1.81 7.49
N VAL A 95 2.59 -0.63 7.81
CA VAL A 95 1.99 0.23 8.83
C VAL A 95 0.74 0.89 8.27
N LEU A 96 -0.37 0.73 8.97
CA LEU A 96 -1.62 1.39 8.67
C LEU A 96 -1.53 2.88 9.00
N ARG A 97 -2.19 3.70 8.19
CA ARG A 97 -2.47 5.11 8.46
C ARG A 97 -3.58 5.24 9.50
N SER A 98 -3.32 4.72 10.70
CA SER A 98 -4.34 4.53 11.74
C SER A 98 -4.94 5.84 12.22
N ASN A 99 -4.18 6.94 12.24
CA ASN A 99 -4.71 8.27 12.59
C ASN A 99 -5.71 8.77 11.54
N GLU A 100 -5.36 8.68 10.25
CA GLU A 100 -6.22 9.08 9.15
C GLU A 100 -7.47 8.20 9.08
N LEU A 101 -7.30 6.88 9.26
CA LEU A 101 -8.40 5.93 9.29
C LEU A 101 -9.34 6.19 10.47
N PHE A 102 -8.80 6.38 11.67
CA PHE A 102 -9.57 6.73 12.87
C PHE A 102 -10.37 8.02 12.67
N ASN A 103 -9.72 9.09 12.20
CA ASN A 103 -10.39 10.36 11.96
C ASN A 103 -11.51 10.24 10.93
N ARG A 104 -11.28 9.50 9.84
CA ARG A 104 -12.30 9.28 8.81
C ARG A 104 -13.49 8.51 9.34
N LEU A 105 -13.25 7.42 10.07
CA LEU A 105 -14.32 6.64 10.69
C LEU A 105 -15.09 7.49 11.70
N CYS A 106 -14.42 8.27 12.55
CA CYS A 106 -15.11 9.18 13.47
C CYS A 106 -16.02 10.18 12.73
N VAL A 107 -15.60 10.76 11.60
CA VAL A 107 -16.46 11.65 10.80
C VAL A 107 -17.68 10.90 10.23
N LEU A 108 -17.48 9.71 9.68
CA LEU A 108 -18.56 8.90 9.13
C LEU A 108 -19.59 8.55 10.21
N TYR A 109 -19.14 8.02 11.34
CA TYR A 109 -20.03 7.58 12.43
C TYR A 109 -20.68 8.74 13.16
N PHE A 110 -20.00 9.88 13.31
CA PHE A 110 -20.60 11.08 13.89
C PHE A 110 -21.86 11.51 13.14
N ASN A 111 -21.80 11.60 11.81
CA ASN A 111 -22.95 12.00 11.00
C ASN A 111 -24.15 11.04 11.17
N HIS A 112 -23.87 9.74 11.27
CA HIS A 112 -24.91 8.72 11.42
C HIS A 112 -25.49 8.64 12.83
N PHE A 113 -24.65 8.73 13.87
CA PHE A 113 -25.11 8.79 15.25
C PHE A 113 -25.88 10.09 15.51
N GLN A 114 -25.46 11.21 14.92
CA GLN A 114 -26.21 12.47 14.98
C GLN A 114 -27.59 12.33 14.33
N ALA A 115 -27.68 11.73 13.14
CA ALA A 115 -28.94 11.51 12.45
C ALA A 115 -29.91 10.58 13.21
N THR A 116 -29.37 9.68 14.04
CA THR A 116 -30.14 8.72 14.85
C THR A 116 -30.03 9.00 16.35
N TYR A 117 -29.69 10.24 16.74
CA TYR A 117 -29.34 10.59 18.11
C TYR A 117 -30.44 10.25 19.12
N ARG A 118 -31.72 10.39 18.74
CA ARG A 118 -32.85 10.02 19.60
C ARG A 118 -32.84 8.56 20.06
N SER A 119 -32.20 7.66 19.31
CA SER A 119 -32.07 6.25 19.69
C SER A 119 -30.92 6.02 20.68
N PHE A 120 -29.94 6.92 20.73
CA PHE A 120 -28.73 6.77 21.52
C PHE A 120 -28.62 7.76 22.69
N ASN A 121 -29.45 8.80 22.72
CA ASN A 121 -29.29 9.94 23.64
C ASN A 121 -29.25 9.50 25.10
N SER A 122 -30.16 8.63 25.55
CA SER A 122 -30.20 8.15 26.92
C SER A 122 -28.92 7.42 27.31
N THR A 123 -28.31 6.69 26.38
CA THR A 123 -27.04 5.99 26.60
C THR A 123 -25.87 6.97 26.58
N ILE A 124 -25.85 7.90 25.63
CA ILE A 124 -24.75 8.87 25.48
C ILE A 124 -24.72 9.86 26.66
N GLU A 125 -25.89 10.35 27.08
CA GLU A 125 -26.02 11.32 28.18
C GLU A 125 -25.73 10.72 29.56
N ALA A 126 -25.81 9.38 29.69
CA ALA A 126 -25.48 8.68 30.93
C ALA A 126 -23.97 8.65 31.24
N PHE A 127 -23.12 9.04 30.28
CA PHE A 127 -21.66 9.08 30.45
C PHE A 127 -21.14 10.51 30.28
N ASP A 128 -20.37 10.96 31.27
CA ASP A 128 -19.71 12.25 31.23
C ASP A 128 -18.47 12.24 30.32
N VAL A 129 -18.19 13.37 29.69
CA VAL A 129 -16.96 13.57 28.93
C VAL A 129 -15.80 13.73 29.93
N PRO A 130 -14.70 12.96 29.80
CA PRO A 130 -13.54 13.09 30.68
C PRO A 130 -12.96 14.51 30.64
N ALA A 131 -12.46 14.98 31.78
CA ALA A 131 -11.90 16.33 31.92
C ALA A 131 -10.65 16.55 31.04
N GLU A 132 -9.95 15.47 30.70
CA GLU A 132 -8.76 15.48 29.84
C GLU A 132 -9.09 15.57 28.34
N ALA A 133 -10.37 15.52 27.97
CA ALA A 133 -10.78 15.64 26.57
C ALA A 133 -10.49 17.06 26.02
N PRO A 134 -10.20 17.19 24.72
CA PRO A 134 -10.00 18.50 24.10
C PRO A 134 -11.20 19.43 24.33
N GLN A 135 -10.92 20.71 24.58
CA GLN A 135 -11.96 21.72 24.77
C GLN A 135 -12.96 21.73 23.60
N GLY A 136 -14.26 21.75 23.92
CA GLY A 136 -15.34 21.69 22.93
C GLY A 136 -15.72 20.28 22.46
N THR A 137 -15.16 19.21 23.03
CA THR A 137 -15.61 17.84 22.76
C THR A 137 -17.01 17.63 23.34
N THR A 138 -17.99 17.38 22.46
CA THR A 138 -19.36 17.04 22.89
C THR A 138 -19.47 15.57 23.30
N GLN A 139 -20.49 15.21 24.09
CA GLN A 139 -20.76 13.81 24.45
C GLN A 139 -20.91 12.89 23.22
N LEU A 140 -21.48 13.41 22.13
CA LEU A 140 -21.58 12.66 20.87
C LEU A 140 -20.20 12.38 20.25
N HIS A 141 -19.30 13.37 20.22
CA HIS A 141 -17.94 13.16 19.74
C HIS A 141 -17.20 12.14 20.61
N TYR A 142 -17.40 12.21 21.93
CA TYR A 142 -16.84 11.26 22.87
C TYR A 142 -17.35 9.84 22.63
N ALA A 143 -18.67 9.64 22.49
CA ALA A 143 -19.27 8.34 22.21
C ALA A 143 -18.76 7.71 20.90
N VAL A 144 -18.66 8.52 19.84
CA VAL A 144 -18.10 8.07 18.55
C VAL A 144 -16.63 7.69 18.68
N ALA A 145 -15.83 8.50 19.38
CA ALA A 145 -14.42 8.19 19.61
C ALA A 145 -14.25 6.87 20.37
N CYS A 146 -15.04 6.63 21.43
CA CYS A 146 -15.05 5.36 22.16
C CYS A 146 -15.42 4.18 21.26
N TYR A 147 -16.45 4.32 20.42
CA TYR A 147 -16.89 3.28 19.49
C TYR A 147 -15.78 2.89 18.50
N ILE A 148 -15.15 3.88 17.86
CA ILE A 148 -14.07 3.63 16.89
C ILE A 148 -12.78 3.16 17.57
N SER A 149 -12.47 3.63 18.78
CA SER A 149 -11.34 3.14 19.57
C SER A 149 -11.48 1.65 19.89
N SER A 150 -12.68 1.22 20.27
CA SER A 150 -12.99 -0.19 20.51
C SER A 150 -12.78 -1.04 19.25
N PHE A 151 -13.18 -0.53 18.07
CA PHE A 151 -12.87 -1.19 16.79
C PHE A 151 -11.36 -1.35 16.55
N PHE A 152 -10.53 -0.33 16.80
CA PHE A 152 -9.08 -0.46 16.62
C PHE A 152 -8.44 -1.45 17.60
N TRP A 153 -8.96 -1.52 18.83
CA TRP A 153 -8.58 -2.55 19.79
C TRP A 153 -8.90 -3.94 19.27
N ASP A 154 -10.12 -4.16 18.78
CA ASP A 154 -10.53 -5.45 18.24
C ASP A 154 -9.81 -5.80 16.94
N LEU A 155 -9.49 -4.81 16.11
CA LEU A 155 -8.66 -4.99 14.91
C LEU A 155 -7.27 -5.51 15.29
N TYR A 156 -6.65 -4.94 16.34
CA TYR A 156 -5.35 -5.42 16.84
C TYR A 156 -5.43 -6.91 17.24
N VAL A 157 -6.44 -7.25 18.04
CA VAL A 157 -6.64 -8.62 18.52
C VAL A 157 -6.93 -9.58 17.36
N SER A 158 -7.71 -9.14 16.37
CA SER A 158 -8.06 -9.94 15.20
C SER A 158 -6.83 -10.26 14.33
N ILE A 159 -5.96 -9.26 14.13
CA ILE A 159 -4.70 -9.45 13.41
C ILE A 159 -3.78 -10.38 14.23
N CYS A 160 -3.65 -10.16 15.54
CA CYS A 160 -2.84 -11.00 16.43
C CYS A 160 -3.26 -12.47 16.36
N LYS A 161 -4.56 -12.77 16.45
CA LYS A 161 -5.11 -14.12 16.33
C LYS A 161 -4.81 -14.75 14.96
N SER A 162 -4.85 -13.95 13.91
CA SER A 162 -4.53 -14.39 12.54
C SER A 162 -3.04 -14.68 12.37
N VAL A 163 -2.18 -13.82 12.93
CA VAL A 163 -0.72 -14.03 12.99
C VAL A 163 -0.38 -15.29 13.78
N ASN A 164 -1.00 -15.51 14.95
CA ASN A 164 -0.72 -16.68 15.78
C ASN A 164 -0.93 -18.00 15.02
N LYS A 165 -1.93 -18.06 14.13
CA LYS A 165 -2.22 -19.23 13.30
C LYS A 165 -1.21 -19.46 12.17
N LEU A 166 -0.61 -18.40 11.62
CA LEU A 166 0.15 -18.47 10.36
C LEU A 166 1.65 -18.17 10.50
N CYS A 167 2.04 -17.30 11.43
CA CYS A 167 3.43 -16.86 11.57
C CYS A 167 3.83 -16.58 13.03
N HIS A 168 4.47 -17.58 13.66
CA HIS A 168 4.97 -17.44 15.01
C HIS A 168 6.12 -16.43 15.14
N THR A 169 6.98 -16.29 14.13
CA THR A 169 8.07 -15.29 14.14
C THR A 169 7.54 -13.86 14.18
N THR A 170 6.47 -13.57 13.44
CA THR A 170 5.80 -12.27 13.49
C THR A 170 5.17 -12.04 14.85
N LEU A 171 4.53 -13.07 15.41
CA LEU A 171 3.92 -13.01 16.74
C LEU A 171 4.93 -12.55 17.79
N LEU A 172 6.08 -13.21 17.87
CA LEU A 172 7.15 -12.89 18.83
C LEU A 172 7.72 -11.47 18.64
N ARG A 173 7.73 -10.97 17.40
CA ARG A 173 8.31 -9.66 17.08
C ARG A 173 7.37 -8.49 17.35
N TYR A 174 6.09 -8.63 17.04
CA TYR A 174 5.13 -7.51 17.01
C TYR A 174 3.92 -7.67 17.94
N TYR A 175 3.62 -8.89 18.40
CA TYR A 175 2.39 -9.22 19.12
C TYR A 175 2.69 -10.10 20.35
N SER A 176 3.69 -9.71 21.14
CA SER A 176 4.15 -10.49 22.30
C SER A 176 3.20 -10.43 23.49
N VAL A 177 2.31 -9.43 23.55
CA VAL A 177 1.33 -9.26 24.63
C VAL A 177 -0.03 -9.77 24.16
N GLU A 178 -0.54 -10.77 24.88
CA GLU A 178 -1.87 -11.33 24.64
C GLU A 178 -2.95 -10.33 25.07
N GLN A 179 -3.95 -10.15 24.21
CA GLN A 179 -5.07 -9.26 24.44
C GLN A 179 -6.37 -9.93 24.01
N HIS A 180 -7.47 -9.54 24.65
CA HIS A 180 -8.80 -10.03 24.36
C HIS A 180 -9.60 -8.98 23.61
N TYR A 181 -10.60 -9.44 22.86
CA TYR A 181 -11.54 -8.55 22.22
C TYR A 181 -12.28 -7.73 23.30
N SER A 182 -12.44 -6.43 23.04
CA SER A 182 -13.22 -5.52 23.88
C SER A 182 -14.71 -5.76 23.69
N GLN A 183 -15.14 -6.07 22.46
CA GLN A 183 -16.55 -6.33 22.13
C GLN A 183 -16.70 -7.69 21.45
N ASP A 184 -17.91 -8.23 21.42
CA ASP A 184 -18.24 -9.51 20.77
C ASP A 184 -18.87 -9.34 19.38
N ARG A 185 -19.23 -8.10 19.02
CA ARG A 185 -19.91 -7.75 17.77
C ARG A 185 -19.69 -6.27 17.41
N HIS A 186 -19.85 -5.97 16.12
CA HIS A 186 -19.81 -4.62 15.56
C HIS A 186 -20.89 -4.45 14.51
N ASP A 187 -21.13 -3.24 14.01
CA ASP A 187 -22.00 -3.05 12.84
C ASP A 187 -21.42 -3.74 11.57
N PRO A 188 -22.23 -3.97 10.52
CA PRO A 188 -21.79 -4.69 9.32
C PRO A 188 -20.56 -4.08 8.63
N PHE A 189 -20.40 -2.75 8.66
CA PHE A 189 -19.27 -2.09 8.00
C PHE A 189 -17.98 -2.30 8.76
N LEU A 190 -17.96 -2.10 10.08
CA LEU A 190 -16.78 -2.40 10.90
C LEU A 190 -16.47 -3.90 10.93
N HIS A 191 -17.49 -4.76 10.95
CA HIS A 191 -17.31 -6.20 10.78
C HIS A 191 -16.58 -6.51 9.46
N HIS A 192 -17.03 -5.93 8.35
CA HIS A 192 -16.38 -6.11 7.05
C HIS A 192 -14.91 -5.67 7.13
N LEU A 193 -14.63 -4.46 7.63
CA LEU A 193 -13.25 -3.96 7.79
C LEU A 193 -12.39 -4.89 8.66
N LEU A 194 -12.92 -5.43 9.75
CA LEU A 194 -12.23 -6.45 10.57
C LEU A 194 -11.93 -7.73 9.79
N SER A 195 -12.83 -8.14 8.89
CA SER A 195 -12.61 -9.33 8.05
C SER A 195 -11.52 -9.08 7.01
N VAL A 196 -11.49 -7.89 6.41
CA VAL A 196 -10.60 -7.60 5.27
C VAL A 196 -9.22 -7.03 5.65
N ILE A 197 -9.10 -6.22 6.72
CA ILE A 197 -7.81 -5.68 7.21
C ILE A 197 -7.11 -6.73 8.08
N LYS A 198 -6.57 -7.75 7.42
CA LYS A 198 -5.84 -8.87 8.05
C LYS A 198 -4.63 -9.26 7.19
N LEU A 199 -3.93 -10.32 7.62
CA LEU A 199 -2.86 -10.92 6.83
C LEU A 199 -3.41 -11.27 5.45
N THR A 200 -2.75 -10.76 4.41
CA THR A 200 -3.25 -10.83 3.05
C THR A 200 -2.17 -11.37 2.15
N HIS A 201 -2.46 -12.46 1.45
CA HIS A 201 -1.54 -13.04 0.48
C HIS A 201 -1.80 -12.45 -0.91
N LEU A 202 -0.76 -11.87 -1.51
CA LEU A 202 -0.82 -11.36 -2.88
C LEU A 202 -0.09 -12.32 -3.83
N PHE A 203 -0.85 -13.17 -4.51
CA PHE A 203 -0.38 -13.95 -5.65
C PHE A 203 -0.58 -13.19 -6.97
N GLY A 204 0.10 -13.62 -8.04
CA GLY A 204 -0.03 -12.99 -9.37
C GLY A 204 0.55 -11.57 -9.48
N SER A 205 1.25 -11.09 -8.45
CA SER A 205 1.97 -9.81 -8.46
C SER A 205 3.48 -10.02 -8.67
N LEU A 206 4.25 -8.92 -8.76
CA LEU A 206 5.72 -8.97 -8.86
C LEU A 206 6.37 -9.75 -7.71
N GLU A 207 5.71 -9.80 -6.55
CA GLU A 207 6.11 -10.59 -5.41
C GLU A 207 4.98 -11.56 -5.03
N ASP A 208 5.33 -12.78 -4.62
CA ASP A 208 4.38 -13.72 -4.04
C ASP A 208 4.58 -13.70 -2.53
N VAL A 209 3.83 -12.83 -1.83
CA VAL A 209 4.20 -12.38 -0.47
C VAL A 209 2.96 -12.18 0.41
N LEU A 210 3.12 -12.50 1.69
CA LEU A 210 2.13 -12.23 2.74
C LEU A 210 2.32 -10.82 3.31
N PHE A 211 1.33 -9.96 3.15
CA PHE A 211 1.27 -8.64 3.75
C PHE A 211 0.63 -8.70 5.12
N ILE A 212 1.30 -8.13 6.12
CA ILE A 212 0.87 -8.13 7.52
C ILE A 212 0.60 -6.69 7.94
N PRO A 213 -0.65 -6.33 8.26
CA PRO A 213 -0.99 -4.98 8.70
C PRO A 213 -0.49 -4.74 10.13
N LEU A 214 0.20 -3.63 10.34
CA LEU A 214 0.60 -3.13 11.66
C LEU A 214 -0.20 -1.87 11.98
N ILE A 215 -0.94 -1.84 13.10
CA ILE A 215 -1.70 -0.64 13.51
C ILE A 215 -0.75 0.53 13.82
N CYS A 216 0.40 0.25 14.39
CA CYS A 216 1.48 1.20 14.57
C CYS A 216 2.83 0.45 14.57
N ASN A 217 3.95 1.19 14.48
CA ASN A 217 5.28 0.59 14.50
C ASN A 217 5.61 -0.11 15.83
N ASN A 218 5.22 0.52 16.94
CA ASN A 218 5.54 0.07 18.29
C ASN A 218 4.28 0.21 19.15
N VAL A 219 3.68 -0.92 19.52
CA VAL A 219 2.55 -0.96 20.45
C VAL A 219 3.08 -0.83 21.88
N ASN A 220 2.53 0.08 22.67
CA ASN A 220 2.96 0.33 24.04
C ASN A 220 1.83 0.10 25.04
N PHE A 221 1.65 -1.15 25.49
CA PHE A 221 0.65 -1.49 26.49
C PHE A 221 0.92 -0.92 27.89
N ASN A 222 2.10 -0.34 28.15
CA ASN A 222 2.32 0.43 29.38
C ASN A 222 1.50 1.74 29.37
N ASN A 223 1.18 2.26 28.19
CA ASN A 223 0.17 3.30 28.03
C ASN A 223 -1.20 2.66 27.77
N ALA A 224 -1.81 2.13 28.84
CA ALA A 224 -3.09 1.42 28.76
C ALA A 224 -4.21 2.27 28.13
N ALA A 225 -4.17 3.60 28.28
CA ALA A 225 -5.17 4.51 27.72
C ALA A 225 -5.09 4.62 26.19
N ASN A 226 -3.89 4.51 25.61
CA ASN A 226 -3.68 4.63 24.17
C ASN A 226 -2.41 3.87 23.71
N PRO A 227 -2.47 2.54 23.63
CA PRO A 227 -1.30 1.72 23.28
C PRO A 227 -0.87 1.88 21.81
N PHE A 228 -1.76 2.39 20.96
CA PHE A 228 -1.53 2.54 19.52
C PHE A 228 -1.02 3.91 19.11
N SER A 229 -0.96 4.87 20.05
CA SER A 229 -0.59 6.27 19.76
C SER A 229 -1.48 6.92 18.69
N ILE A 230 -2.78 6.59 18.69
CA ILE A 230 -3.78 7.20 17.82
C ILE A 230 -4.31 8.47 18.51
N ALA A 231 -4.33 9.60 17.80
CA ALA A 231 -4.83 10.85 18.36
C ALA A 231 -6.31 10.73 18.72
N ARG A 232 -6.68 11.22 19.92
CA ARG A 232 -8.05 11.17 20.46
C ARG A 232 -8.60 9.76 20.70
N PHE A 233 -7.72 8.76 20.76
CA PHE A 233 -8.09 7.40 21.14
C PHE A 233 -8.48 7.37 22.62
N ILE A 234 -9.70 6.90 22.91
CA ILE A 234 -10.25 6.81 24.26
C ILE A 234 -11.10 5.55 24.34
N MET A 235 -10.93 4.76 25.40
CA MET A 235 -11.70 3.53 25.62
C MET A 235 -12.73 3.71 26.72
N ASN A 236 -13.96 3.27 26.47
CA ASN A 236 -14.99 3.11 27.47
C ASN A 236 -15.91 1.95 27.05
N GLU A 237 -15.60 0.74 27.54
CA GLU A 237 -16.25 -0.48 27.10
C GLU A 237 -17.74 -0.52 27.46
N HIS A 238 -18.11 0.05 28.61
CA HIS A 238 -19.51 0.11 29.05
C HIS A 238 -20.35 1.01 28.16
N LEU A 239 -19.82 2.16 27.76
CA LEU A 239 -20.50 3.05 26.80
C LEU A 239 -20.66 2.35 25.45
N VAL A 240 -19.60 1.70 24.95
CA VAL A 240 -19.64 0.99 23.66
C VAL A 240 -20.65 -0.16 23.69
N GLN A 241 -20.65 -0.97 24.74
CA GLN A 241 -21.64 -2.04 24.90
C GLN A 241 -23.07 -1.47 24.93
N GLY A 242 -23.30 -0.37 25.65
CA GLY A 242 -24.61 0.31 25.65
C GLY A 242 -25.03 0.82 24.27
N LEU A 243 -24.08 1.32 23.46
CA LEU A 243 -24.35 1.71 22.07
C LEU A 243 -24.72 0.50 21.22
N LEU A 244 -24.02 -0.63 21.35
CA LEU A 244 -24.33 -1.87 20.64
C LEU A 244 -25.71 -2.41 21.03
N ASP A 245 -26.06 -2.36 22.32
CA ASP A 245 -27.38 -2.77 22.80
C ASP A 245 -28.50 -1.87 22.24
N CYS A 246 -28.25 -0.56 22.10
CA CYS A 246 -29.14 0.35 21.36
C CYS A 246 -29.24 -0.02 19.88
N MET A 247 -28.14 -0.44 19.24
CA MET A 247 -28.15 -0.86 17.84
C MET A 247 -29.00 -2.12 17.65
N ASP A 248 -28.98 -3.06 18.60
CA ASP A 248 -29.73 -4.31 18.57
C ASP A 248 -31.20 -4.18 19.04
N ALA A 249 -31.61 -3.01 19.53
CA ALA A 249 -32.97 -2.78 19.98
C ALA A 249 -33.99 -3.04 18.86
N LYS A 250 -35.16 -3.61 19.20
CA LYS A 250 -36.18 -4.04 18.21
C LYS A 250 -36.67 -2.94 17.26
N ASN A 251 -36.61 -1.68 17.67
CA ASN A 251 -37.02 -0.50 16.91
C ASN A 251 -35.86 0.20 16.20
N SER A 252 -34.63 -0.29 16.38
CA SER A 252 -33.45 0.21 15.71
C SER A 252 -33.43 -0.23 14.25
N LYS A 253 -32.93 0.65 13.38
CA LYS A 253 -32.59 0.28 12.00
C LYS A 253 -31.18 -0.29 11.88
N TRP A 254 -30.35 -0.06 12.90
CA TRP A 254 -29.02 -0.64 12.99
C TRP A 254 -29.12 -2.15 13.21
N ARG A 255 -28.03 -2.83 12.92
CA ARG A 255 -27.81 -4.24 13.24
C ARG A 255 -26.37 -4.40 13.67
N THR A 256 -26.10 -5.36 14.52
CA THR A 256 -24.74 -5.81 14.80
C THR A 256 -24.53 -7.21 14.24
N VAL A 257 -23.26 -7.53 13.99
CA VAL A 257 -22.78 -8.79 13.45
C VAL A 257 -21.65 -9.28 14.36
N PRO A 258 -21.62 -10.57 14.74
CA PRO A 258 -20.53 -11.14 15.54
C PRO A 258 -19.17 -10.93 14.89
N LEU A 259 -18.10 -10.94 15.67
CA LEU A 259 -16.75 -10.77 15.14
C LEU A 259 -16.37 -11.80 14.06
N PRO A 260 -15.65 -11.40 13.00
CA PRO A 260 -15.23 -12.31 11.93
C PRO A 260 -14.21 -13.35 12.42
N HIS A 261 -14.28 -14.56 11.87
CA HIS A 261 -13.41 -15.69 12.24
C HIS A 261 -12.37 -16.04 11.17
N GLU A 262 -12.42 -15.39 10.00
CA GLU A 262 -11.47 -15.64 8.91
C GLU A 262 -10.05 -15.33 9.36
N THR A 263 -9.09 -16.15 8.92
CA THR A 263 -7.67 -15.99 9.27
C THR A 263 -6.93 -15.10 8.27
N LEU A 264 -7.37 -15.09 7.01
CA LEU A 264 -6.82 -14.25 5.96
C LEU A 264 -7.80 -13.13 5.61
N GLY A 265 -7.25 -11.97 5.29
CA GLY A 265 -7.97 -10.81 4.77
C GLY A 265 -7.87 -10.70 3.26
N ARG A 266 -8.24 -9.51 2.75
CA ARG A 266 -8.22 -9.17 1.33
C ARG A 266 -7.48 -7.84 1.12
N PRO A 267 -6.80 -7.63 -0.02
CA PRO A 267 -5.84 -6.54 -0.21
C PRO A 267 -6.46 -5.17 -0.46
N PHE A 268 -7.76 -4.96 -0.22
CA PHE A 268 -8.38 -3.65 -0.42
C PHE A 268 -7.66 -2.53 0.39
N TRP A 269 -7.12 -2.87 1.56
CA TRP A 269 -6.37 -1.93 2.42
C TRP A 269 -4.96 -1.64 1.90
N LEU A 270 -4.53 -2.30 0.82
CA LEU A 270 -3.28 -2.07 0.11
C LEU A 270 -3.46 -1.23 -1.16
N LEU A 271 -4.68 -0.74 -1.44
CA LEU A 271 -4.93 0.15 -2.56
C LEU A 271 -4.18 1.47 -2.40
N ASP A 272 -3.51 1.90 -3.47
CA ASP A 272 -2.83 3.19 -3.50
C ASP A 272 -3.81 4.30 -3.88
N TRP A 273 -3.71 5.44 -3.21
CA TRP A 273 -4.61 6.57 -3.48
C TRP A 273 -3.87 7.80 -4.01
N ARG A 274 -4.50 8.48 -4.97
CA ARG A 274 -4.07 9.78 -5.50
C ARG A 274 -5.28 10.55 -6.03
N LEU A 275 -5.41 11.83 -5.68
CA LEU A 275 -6.44 12.74 -6.24
C LEU A 275 -7.87 12.15 -6.26
N ASN A 276 -8.33 11.60 -5.13
CA ASN A 276 -9.66 10.96 -5.00
C ASN A 276 -9.88 9.72 -5.89
N GLN A 277 -8.80 9.09 -6.32
CA GLN A 277 -8.79 7.84 -7.07
C GLN A 277 -8.01 6.77 -6.31
N ALA A 278 -8.43 5.52 -6.47
CA ALA A 278 -7.75 4.36 -5.90
C ALA A 278 -7.29 3.40 -7.00
N TYR A 279 -6.07 2.91 -6.84
CA TYR A 279 -5.37 2.09 -7.81
C TYR A 279 -4.98 0.75 -7.18
N ALA A 280 -5.26 -0.33 -7.91
CA ALA A 280 -4.81 -1.67 -7.57
C ALA A 280 -3.52 -1.97 -8.32
N TRP A 281 -2.45 -2.27 -7.58
CA TRP A 281 -1.17 -2.72 -8.12
C TRP A 281 -1.04 -4.25 -8.15
N PHE A 282 -2.15 -4.94 -7.91
CA PHE A 282 -2.35 -6.38 -8.02
C PHE A 282 -3.60 -6.64 -8.89
N PRO A 283 -3.72 -7.83 -9.50
CA PRO A 283 -4.87 -8.14 -10.34
C PRO A 283 -6.18 -8.19 -9.54
N GLN A 284 -7.31 -8.15 -10.24
CA GLN A 284 -8.63 -8.25 -9.59
C GLN A 284 -8.97 -9.71 -9.21
N GLU A 285 -8.63 -10.65 -10.09
CA GLU A 285 -9.04 -12.05 -9.99
C GLU A 285 -8.47 -12.69 -8.72
N GLY A 286 -9.39 -13.05 -7.81
CA GLY A 286 -9.05 -13.71 -6.55
C GLY A 286 -8.50 -12.79 -5.45
N HIS A 287 -8.47 -11.47 -5.68
CA HIS A 287 -7.98 -10.50 -4.68
C HIS A 287 -9.12 -9.74 -4.01
N PHE A 288 -10.00 -9.07 -4.76
CA PHE A 288 -11.03 -8.21 -4.17
C PHE A 288 -12.40 -8.36 -4.84
N SER A 289 -13.45 -8.20 -4.06
CA SER A 289 -14.85 -8.18 -4.50
C SER A 289 -15.37 -6.76 -4.69
N LYS A 290 -16.59 -6.62 -5.20
CA LYS A 290 -17.27 -5.32 -5.31
C LYS A 290 -17.53 -4.70 -3.93
N GLU A 291 -17.78 -5.51 -2.91
CA GLU A 291 -17.99 -5.03 -1.53
C GLU A 291 -16.74 -4.37 -0.99
N ASP A 292 -15.57 -4.94 -1.27
CA ASP A 292 -14.27 -4.37 -0.88
C ASP A 292 -14.05 -3.00 -1.53
N LEU A 293 -14.45 -2.84 -2.80
CA LEU A 293 -14.39 -1.57 -3.50
C LEU A 293 -15.42 -0.55 -2.98
N ILE A 294 -16.60 -1.00 -2.55
CA ILE A 294 -17.57 -0.15 -1.87
C ILE A 294 -16.99 0.33 -0.53
N ALA A 295 -16.34 -0.54 0.23
CA ALA A 295 -15.67 -0.15 1.47
C ALA A 295 -14.55 0.86 1.22
N ALA A 296 -13.73 0.65 0.18
CA ALA A 296 -12.73 1.61 -0.26
C ALA A 296 -13.36 2.96 -0.65
N GLN A 297 -14.49 2.95 -1.37
CA GLN A 297 -15.23 4.16 -1.73
C GLN A 297 -15.72 4.92 -0.49
N ILE A 298 -16.31 4.22 0.48
CA ILE A 298 -16.82 4.80 1.73
C ILE A 298 -15.68 5.49 2.51
N LEU A 299 -14.57 4.78 2.70
CA LEU A 299 -13.40 5.32 3.38
C LEU A 299 -12.83 6.52 2.61
N GLY A 300 -12.61 6.37 1.30
CA GLY A 300 -12.13 7.46 0.45
C GLY A 300 -10.72 7.98 0.81
N ILE A 301 -9.95 7.19 1.55
CA ILE A 301 -8.61 7.54 2.01
C ILE A 301 -7.68 6.33 1.89
N PRO A 302 -6.36 6.54 1.73
CA PRO A 302 -5.40 5.45 1.80
C PRO A 302 -5.31 4.85 3.20
N CYS A 303 -5.42 3.53 3.31
CA CYS A 303 -5.16 2.80 4.55
C CYS A 303 -3.65 2.65 4.81
N THR A 304 -2.80 2.77 3.80
CA THR A 304 -1.34 2.55 3.87
C THR A 304 -0.58 3.62 3.09
N PRO A 305 0.76 3.76 3.29
CA PRO A 305 1.62 4.45 2.33
C PRO A 305 1.54 3.79 0.95
N ARG A 306 2.00 4.48 -0.09
CA ARG A 306 1.95 3.92 -1.45
C ARG A 306 2.93 2.77 -1.59
N LEU A 307 2.45 1.65 -2.12
CA LEU A 307 3.20 0.40 -2.25
C LEU A 307 3.33 -0.08 -3.70
N GLY A 308 2.61 0.54 -4.62
CA GLY A 308 2.61 0.13 -6.02
C GLY A 308 4.02 0.11 -6.64
N PRO A 309 4.27 -0.76 -7.63
CA PRO A 309 5.49 -0.73 -8.41
C PRO A 309 5.71 0.65 -9.01
N CYS A 310 6.92 1.17 -8.87
CA CYS A 310 7.27 2.47 -9.42
C CYS A 310 8.62 2.43 -10.15
N ASP A 311 8.70 3.21 -11.21
CA ASP A 311 9.94 3.48 -11.94
C ASP A 311 10.43 4.88 -11.55
N VAL A 312 11.51 4.90 -10.77
CA VAL A 312 12.11 6.11 -10.21
C VAL A 312 13.21 6.58 -11.15
N ASP A 313 13.11 7.82 -11.61
CA ASP A 313 14.10 8.45 -12.49
C ASP A 313 15.32 8.97 -11.69
N ASP A 314 16.36 9.42 -12.38
CA ASP A 314 17.52 10.04 -11.73
C ASP A 314 17.22 11.47 -11.25
N TRP A 315 17.98 11.94 -10.26
CA TRP A 315 17.88 13.32 -9.78
C TRP A 315 18.38 14.30 -10.85
N GLN A 316 17.53 15.25 -11.22
CA GLN A 316 17.79 16.31 -12.18
C GLN A 316 17.80 17.68 -11.49
N PHE A 317 18.42 18.68 -12.09
CA PHE A 317 18.49 20.03 -11.51
C PHE A 317 17.35 20.91 -12.01
N PHE A 318 16.77 21.74 -11.13
CA PHE A 318 15.84 22.77 -11.58
C PHE A 318 16.54 23.81 -12.44
N ALA A 319 15.86 24.27 -13.49
CA ALA A 319 16.34 25.34 -14.34
C ALA A 319 16.65 26.60 -13.50
N GLY A 320 17.81 27.21 -13.74
CA GLY A 320 18.26 28.39 -12.99
C GLY A 320 18.55 28.15 -11.51
N ASN A 321 18.61 26.89 -11.06
CA ASN A 321 18.80 26.52 -9.66
C ASN A 321 17.81 27.20 -8.70
N ALA A 322 16.55 27.31 -9.13
CA ALA A 322 15.47 27.90 -8.35
C ALA A 322 14.32 26.92 -8.21
N LEU A 323 13.78 26.78 -7.00
CA LEU A 323 12.58 25.98 -6.77
C LEU A 323 11.34 26.76 -7.23
N PRO A 324 10.54 26.25 -8.18
CA PRO A 324 9.32 26.93 -8.60
C PRO A 324 8.26 26.97 -7.50
N ALA A 325 7.46 28.05 -7.48
CA ALA A 325 6.38 28.20 -6.51
C ALA A 325 5.28 27.12 -6.64
N GLN A 326 5.07 26.60 -7.85
CA GLN A 326 4.14 25.51 -8.13
C GLN A 326 4.82 24.44 -8.98
N LEU A 327 4.85 23.22 -8.45
CA LEU A 327 5.41 22.06 -9.15
C LEU A 327 4.29 21.35 -9.93
N ASN A 328 4.25 21.56 -11.25
CA ASN A 328 3.43 20.76 -12.14
C ASN A 328 4.29 19.68 -12.80
N VAL A 329 3.97 18.41 -12.52
CA VAL A 329 4.71 17.25 -13.02
C VAL A 329 4.77 17.23 -14.55
N ALA A 330 3.72 17.69 -15.24
CA ALA A 330 3.63 17.70 -16.69
C ALA A 330 4.67 18.61 -17.38
N ASN A 331 5.32 19.51 -16.62
CA ASN A 331 6.32 20.43 -17.16
C ASN A 331 7.75 19.86 -17.14
N TYR A 332 7.93 18.62 -16.68
CA TYR A 332 9.24 17.99 -16.51
C TYR A 332 9.33 16.70 -17.31
N GLU A 333 10.51 16.45 -17.87
CA GLU A 333 10.81 15.24 -18.62
C GLU A 333 11.78 14.35 -17.83
N ARG A 334 11.76 13.06 -18.13
CA ARG A 334 12.68 12.11 -17.51
C ARG A 334 14.07 12.23 -18.12
N ALA A 335 15.09 12.03 -17.29
CA ALA A 335 16.47 11.88 -17.75
C ALA A 335 16.68 10.53 -18.44
N THR A 336 16.04 9.48 -17.93
CA THR A 336 16.14 8.12 -18.46
C THR A 336 14.83 7.68 -19.12
N PRO A 337 14.88 6.79 -20.13
CA PRO A 337 13.66 6.18 -20.66
C PRO A 337 13.01 5.27 -19.62
N ARG A 338 11.69 5.15 -19.69
CA ARG A 338 10.90 4.32 -18.77
C ARG A 338 11.23 2.84 -18.94
N ARG A 339 11.29 2.13 -17.82
CA ARG A 339 11.65 0.70 -17.76
C ARG A 339 10.44 -0.22 -17.93
N PHE A 340 9.27 0.19 -17.45
CA PHE A 340 8.05 -0.59 -17.54
C PHE A 340 6.80 0.31 -17.48
N TYR A 341 5.67 -0.28 -17.89
CA TYR A 341 4.37 0.37 -18.00
C TYR A 341 3.29 -0.45 -17.30
N GLY A 342 2.29 0.23 -16.77
CA GLY A 342 1.08 -0.35 -16.17
C GLY A 342 -0.16 -0.09 -17.02
N ALA A 343 -1.25 -0.77 -16.69
CA ALA A 343 -2.56 -0.52 -17.32
C ALA A 343 -3.20 0.79 -16.84
N ALA A 344 -2.85 1.22 -15.63
CA ALA A 344 -3.14 2.56 -15.12
C ALA A 344 -1.86 3.15 -14.53
N GLU A 345 -1.65 4.45 -14.72
CA GLU A 345 -0.39 5.09 -14.34
C GLU A 345 -0.62 6.50 -13.81
N TYR A 346 0.23 6.93 -12.88
CA TYR A 346 0.33 8.34 -12.53
C TYR A 346 1.75 8.73 -12.17
N HIS A 347 2.06 10.01 -12.37
CA HIS A 347 3.40 10.58 -12.21
C HIS A 347 3.47 11.46 -10.96
N THR A 348 4.59 11.41 -10.25
CA THR A 348 4.89 12.30 -9.13
C THR A 348 6.26 12.92 -9.23
N ILE A 349 6.40 14.10 -8.65
CA ILE A 349 7.67 14.83 -8.56
C ILE A 349 8.07 14.98 -7.09
N ALA A 350 9.28 14.52 -6.77
CA ALA A 350 9.97 14.82 -5.53
C ALA A 350 10.98 15.95 -5.78
N HIS A 351 11.35 16.67 -4.73
CA HIS A 351 12.34 17.74 -4.80
C HIS A 351 13.20 17.75 -3.54
N ARG A 352 14.45 18.19 -3.67
CA ARG A 352 15.38 18.34 -2.55
C ARG A 352 16.34 19.50 -2.76
N GLN A 353 16.87 20.02 -1.65
CA GLN A 353 18.04 20.89 -1.66
C GLN A 353 19.28 20.02 -1.41
N TRP A 354 20.18 19.96 -2.39
CA TRP A 354 21.45 19.26 -2.31
C TRP A 354 22.56 20.24 -1.96
N LEU A 355 23.20 20.03 -0.81
CA LEU A 355 24.29 20.88 -0.32
C LEU A 355 25.62 20.22 -0.67
N VAL A 356 26.45 20.93 -1.43
CA VAL A 356 27.75 20.45 -1.89
C VAL A 356 28.85 21.31 -1.30
N PRO A 357 29.88 20.70 -0.65
CA PRO A 357 31.07 21.42 -0.26
C PRO A 357 31.76 22.06 -1.47
N GLN A 358 32.07 23.34 -1.36
CA GLN A 358 32.64 24.12 -2.47
C GLN A 358 33.97 23.56 -2.99
N ALA A 359 34.75 22.89 -2.13
CA ALA A 359 35.97 22.17 -2.51
C ALA A 359 35.76 21.08 -3.59
N ILE A 360 34.58 20.43 -3.61
CA ILE A 360 34.25 19.41 -4.63
C ILE A 360 33.98 20.08 -5.99
N ILE A 361 33.32 21.24 -5.97
CA ILE A 361 32.97 22.02 -7.17
C ILE A 361 34.26 22.58 -7.80
N GLU A 362 35.12 23.16 -6.97
CA GLU A 362 36.41 23.70 -7.40
C GLU A 362 37.34 22.58 -7.91
N GLY A 363 37.36 21.41 -7.28
CA GLY A 363 38.14 20.26 -7.75
C GLY A 363 37.72 19.74 -9.14
N CYS A 364 36.43 19.78 -9.48
CA CYS A 364 35.94 19.36 -10.79
C CYS A 364 36.31 20.34 -11.92
N ALA A 365 36.43 21.64 -11.62
CA ALA A 365 36.84 22.65 -12.60
C ALA A 365 38.30 22.45 -13.08
N HIS A 366 39.14 21.77 -12.29
CA HIS A 366 40.57 21.57 -12.58
C HIS A 366 40.87 20.22 -13.27
N ALA A 367 39.90 19.32 -13.39
CA ALA A 367 40.09 17.99 -13.99
C ALA A 367 40.32 18.01 -15.52
N GLY A 368 40.15 19.16 -16.18
CA GLY A 368 40.48 19.36 -17.60
C GLY A 368 41.90 19.84 -17.88
N SER A 369 42.74 20.06 -16.85
CA SER A 369 44.09 20.59 -17.05
C SER A 369 45.09 19.48 -17.39
N LYS A 370 45.79 19.64 -18.52
CA LYS A 370 46.75 18.69 -19.09
C LYS A 370 47.75 18.20 -18.04
N ARG A 371 47.93 16.88 -17.97
CA ARG A 371 48.96 16.17 -17.20
C ARG A 371 50.36 16.75 -17.53
N PRO A 372 51.11 17.29 -16.56
CA PRO A 372 52.51 17.64 -16.80
C PRO A 372 53.35 16.39 -17.00
N GLN A 373 54.26 16.45 -17.96
CA GLN A 373 55.22 15.41 -18.32
C GLN A 373 56.23 15.20 -17.18
N PRO A 374 56.64 13.96 -16.85
CA PRO A 374 57.63 13.73 -15.79
C PRO A 374 59.04 14.04 -16.28
N GLU A 375 59.77 14.89 -15.56
CA GLU A 375 61.21 15.08 -15.75
C GLU A 375 62.02 13.95 -15.08
N PRO A 376 63.19 13.60 -15.66
CA PRO A 376 63.96 12.44 -15.23
C PRO A 376 64.77 12.68 -13.95
N SER A 377 64.87 11.61 -13.17
CA SER A 377 65.72 11.42 -12.01
C SER A 377 67.20 11.67 -12.28
N SER A 378 67.87 12.41 -11.39
CA SER A 378 69.32 12.31 -11.20
C SER A 378 69.68 12.24 -9.72
N SER A 379 70.62 11.34 -9.45
CA SER A 379 70.96 10.70 -8.19
C SER A 379 72.04 11.43 -7.37
N SER A 380 72.10 11.02 -6.10
CA SER A 380 73.29 10.76 -5.26
C SER A 380 74.10 11.93 -4.65
N GLY A 381 74.28 11.84 -3.32
CA GLY A 381 75.47 12.36 -2.63
C GLY A 381 75.23 12.85 -1.20
N GLY A 382 75.24 11.97 -0.19
CA GLY A 382 75.65 12.36 1.18
C GLY A 382 77.18 12.42 1.29
N PRO A 383 77.82 12.65 2.47
CA PRO A 383 77.29 12.55 3.84
C PRO A 383 77.80 13.64 4.84
N GLY A 384 77.36 13.60 6.11
CA GLY A 384 78.21 14.00 7.26
C GLY A 384 77.65 14.92 8.36
N ASN A 385 77.25 14.31 9.48
CA ASN A 385 77.45 14.64 10.91
C ASN A 385 76.93 15.91 11.65
N MET A 386 76.28 15.57 12.78
CA MET A 386 76.25 16.11 14.16
C MET A 386 75.63 17.49 14.51
N GLU A 387 74.54 17.37 15.30
CA GLU A 387 74.13 18.11 16.52
C GLU A 387 74.36 19.63 16.65
N ILE A 388 73.29 20.35 17.00
CA ILE A 388 73.16 21.26 18.17
C ILE A 388 71.70 21.80 18.21
N THR A 389 70.97 21.51 19.29
CA THR A 389 69.87 22.36 19.81
C THR A 389 70.49 23.42 20.72
N PRO A 390 70.09 24.71 20.69
CA PRO A 390 68.82 25.19 21.28
C PRO A 390 68.23 26.35 20.43
N ALA A 391 67.16 27.09 20.72
CA ALA A 391 66.40 27.40 21.92
C ALA A 391 64.95 27.74 21.50
N VAL A 392 64.03 27.51 22.44
CA VAL A 392 62.60 27.82 22.33
C VAL A 392 62.40 29.33 22.41
N GLU A 393 61.89 29.94 21.33
CA GLU A 393 61.21 31.24 21.39
C GLU A 393 59.71 31.01 21.63
N PRO A 394 59.05 31.85 22.46
CA PRO A 394 57.66 31.64 22.82
C PRO A 394 56.76 31.88 21.61
N GLN A 395 56.07 30.81 21.19
CA GLN A 395 54.93 30.92 20.28
C GLN A 395 53.95 31.95 20.84
N GLN A 396 53.83 33.08 20.16
CA GLN A 396 52.60 33.85 20.22
C GLN A 396 51.47 32.90 19.85
N GLN A 397 50.56 32.68 20.79
CA GLN A 397 49.30 32.00 20.53
C GLN A 397 48.57 32.80 19.45
N GLN A 398 48.78 32.42 18.18
CA GLN A 398 47.75 32.62 17.17
C GLN A 398 46.55 31.84 17.69
N GLN A 399 45.56 32.56 18.20
CA GLN A 399 44.22 32.04 18.40
C GLN A 399 43.85 31.33 17.10
N GLN A 400 43.84 30.00 17.12
CA GLN A 400 43.25 29.20 16.07
C GLN A 400 41.81 29.67 15.97
N GLN A 401 41.52 30.45 14.93
CA GLN A 401 40.15 30.67 14.53
C GLN A 401 39.52 29.28 14.37
N PRO A 402 38.30 29.05 14.90
CA PRO A 402 37.62 27.79 14.68
C PRO A 402 37.60 27.51 13.17
N PRO A 403 37.83 26.25 12.74
CA PRO A 403 37.89 25.92 11.33
C PRO A 403 36.66 26.50 10.65
N THR A 404 36.89 27.42 9.70
CA THR A 404 35.79 28.09 9.00
C THR A 404 34.92 26.99 8.40
N PRO A 405 33.61 26.95 8.72
CA PRO A 405 32.75 25.89 8.20
C PRO A 405 32.85 25.89 6.67
N PRO A 406 32.96 24.70 6.05
CA PRO A 406 33.12 24.62 4.61
C PRO A 406 31.98 25.39 3.94
N ARG A 407 32.31 26.29 3.02
CA ARG A 407 31.29 26.99 2.23
C ARG A 407 30.50 25.93 1.47
N LEU A 408 29.19 25.87 1.72
CA LEU A 408 28.28 24.96 1.06
C LEU A 408 27.59 25.72 -0.07
N THR A 409 27.62 25.16 -1.28
CA THR A 409 26.79 25.63 -2.39
C THR A 409 25.53 24.77 -2.42
N SER A 410 24.38 25.41 -2.56
CA SER A 410 23.09 24.71 -2.58
C SER A 410 22.56 24.57 -4.00
N PHE A 411 22.12 23.36 -4.34
CA PHE A 411 21.47 23.05 -5.61
C PHE A 411 20.06 22.50 -5.37
N TYR A 412 19.08 22.99 -6.11
CA TYR A 412 17.73 22.42 -6.09
C TYR A 412 17.62 21.34 -7.16
N GLN A 413 17.20 20.15 -6.73
CA GLN A 413 17.01 19.00 -7.60
C GLN A 413 15.56 18.50 -7.54
N TYR A 414 15.11 17.88 -8.62
CA TYR A 414 13.86 17.16 -8.71
C TYR A 414 14.07 15.72 -9.17
N GLN A 415 13.12 14.86 -8.88
CA GLN A 415 13.10 13.47 -9.31
C GLN A 415 11.67 13.09 -9.68
N LEU A 416 11.52 12.47 -10.85
CA LEU A 416 10.24 11.94 -11.31
C LEU A 416 10.07 10.50 -10.87
N THR A 417 8.83 10.11 -10.58
CA THR A 417 8.47 8.74 -10.22
C THR A 417 7.17 8.37 -10.90
N ASP A 418 7.23 7.30 -11.69
CA ASP A 418 6.10 6.77 -12.47
C ASP A 418 5.56 5.55 -11.76
N TRP A 419 4.33 5.66 -11.25
CA TRP A 419 3.66 4.58 -10.56
C TRP A 419 2.82 3.78 -11.56
N CYS A 420 3.03 2.46 -11.58
CA CYS A 420 2.41 1.56 -12.56
C CYS A 420 1.47 0.57 -11.85
N TYR A 421 0.23 0.51 -12.30
CA TYR A 421 -0.84 -0.25 -11.67
C TYR A 421 -1.49 -1.25 -12.63
N HIS A 422 -2.11 -2.28 -12.06
CA HIS A 422 -2.97 -3.21 -12.79
C HIS A 422 -4.31 -2.58 -13.17
N GLY A 423 -4.81 -1.63 -12.37
CA GLY A 423 -6.04 -0.92 -12.73
C GLY A 423 -6.40 0.22 -11.79
N LEU A 424 -7.16 1.15 -12.35
CA LEU A 424 -7.88 2.19 -11.61
C LEU A 424 -9.23 1.60 -11.16
N VAL A 425 -9.40 1.40 -9.86
CA VAL A 425 -10.56 0.67 -9.29
C VAL A 425 -11.59 1.58 -8.62
N VAL A 426 -11.18 2.79 -8.23
CA VAL A 426 -12.08 3.86 -7.77
C VAL A 426 -11.80 5.10 -8.61
N PHE A 427 -12.78 5.53 -9.40
CA PHE A 427 -12.60 6.60 -10.39
C PHE A 427 -12.75 8.00 -9.82
N ARG A 428 -13.69 8.19 -8.88
CA ARG A 428 -14.02 9.50 -8.27
C ARG A 428 -14.71 9.29 -6.93
N LEU A 429 -14.39 10.18 -5.98
CA LEU A 429 -15.13 10.30 -4.73
C LEU A 429 -16.21 11.37 -4.86
N SER A 430 -17.38 11.09 -4.29
CA SER A 430 -18.48 12.04 -4.10
C SER A 430 -19.03 11.82 -2.70
N GLU A 431 -19.05 12.86 -1.88
CA GLU A 431 -19.51 12.78 -0.49
C GLU A 431 -20.94 12.24 -0.38
N GLN A 432 -21.84 12.66 -1.28
CA GLN A 432 -23.20 12.14 -1.34
C GLN A 432 -23.23 10.63 -1.59
N LYS A 433 -22.44 10.14 -2.55
CA LYS A 433 -22.37 8.71 -2.88
C LYS A 433 -21.69 7.90 -1.77
N GLN A 434 -20.73 8.48 -1.08
CA GLN A 434 -20.10 7.86 0.09
C GLN A 434 -21.10 7.69 1.23
N ASN A 435 -21.86 8.74 1.55
CA ASN A 435 -22.88 8.69 2.60
C ASN A 435 -24.02 7.73 2.24
N GLU A 436 -24.45 7.70 0.98
CA GLU A 436 -25.45 6.74 0.48
C GLU A 436 -24.93 5.30 0.60
N ALA A 437 -23.72 5.03 0.11
CA ALA A 437 -23.10 3.71 0.17
C ALA A 437 -22.88 3.25 1.62
N PHE A 438 -22.42 4.13 2.50
CA PHE A 438 -22.20 3.82 3.91
C PHE A 438 -23.52 3.52 4.61
N ARG A 439 -24.55 4.33 4.38
CA ARG A 439 -25.91 4.08 4.89
C ARG A 439 -26.44 2.73 4.43
N SER A 440 -26.28 2.39 3.16
CA SER A 440 -26.65 1.08 2.65
C SER A 440 -25.84 -0.02 3.30
N PHE A 441 -24.52 0.13 3.45
CA PHE A 441 -23.68 -0.88 4.10
C PHE A 441 -24.15 -1.17 5.54
N LEU A 442 -24.52 -0.12 6.30
CA LEU A 442 -24.99 -0.25 7.67
C LEU A 442 -26.38 -0.90 7.79
N PHE A 443 -27.28 -0.62 6.84
CA PHE A 443 -28.72 -0.92 7.00
C PHE A 443 -29.31 -1.87 5.95
N THR A 444 -28.57 -2.22 4.91
CA THR A 444 -28.98 -3.22 3.92
C THR A 444 -28.13 -4.49 4.02
N GLY A 445 -28.70 -5.49 4.71
CA GLY A 445 -28.16 -6.86 4.84
C GLY A 445 -28.67 -7.54 6.12
N SER A 446 -29.46 -8.62 6.09
CA SER A 446 -30.08 -9.39 5.01
C SER A 446 -31.53 -9.72 5.40
N GLY A 447 -32.41 -9.75 4.40
CA GLY A 447 -33.67 -10.49 4.45
C GLY A 447 -33.43 -11.93 4.04
#